data_AF-A0A959ETT6-F1
#
_entry.id   AF-A0A959ETT6-F1
#
_cell.length_a   1.000
_cell.length_b   1.000
_cell.length_c   1.000
_cell.angle_alpha   90.00
_cell.angle_beta   90.00
_cell.angle_gamma   90.00
#
_symmetry.space_group_name_H-M   'P 1'
#
loop_
_entity.id
_entity.type
_entity.pdbx_description
1 polymer ?
#
loop_
_entity_poly.entity_id
_entity_poly.type
_entity_poly.pdbx_seq_one_letter_code
_entity_poly.pdbx_strand_id
1 'polypeptide(L)'
;MTRTFLLSSLLALLALNACRHTGAPEESGELAPLVLSKSKKIVEQDGRKFRDLNGNGQLDLYEDAGQAVDERVEDLLSQMTLEEKAGLMFIEGAPVSEDGRPEGRVGLKGPAVRLPTVVENMEKLKLKNFNIWEIPGNPEVMARWYNEVQ
;
A
#
# COMPACT_ATOMS: atom_id res chain seq x y z
N MET A 1 56.33 -10.50 -55.39
CA MET A 1 55.05 -11.26 -55.43
C MET A 1 54.80 -11.76 -54.01
N THR A 2 54.07 -11.03 -53.13
CA THR A 2 52.59 -11.05 -52.89
C THR A 2 52.11 -12.46 -52.51
N ARG A 3 51.49 -12.81 -51.37
CA ARG A 3 50.59 -12.17 -50.39
C ARG A 3 50.61 -13.03 -49.09
N THR A 4 50.61 -12.48 -47.88
CA THR A 4 49.44 -12.12 -47.03
C THR A 4 48.45 -13.27 -46.75
N PHE A 5 48.50 -13.84 -45.54
CA PHE A 5 47.38 -14.54 -44.87
C PHE A 5 47.36 -14.05 -43.41
N LEU A 6 46.67 -12.94 -43.15
CA LEU A 6 45.29 -12.86 -42.64
C LEU A 6 45.12 -13.43 -41.21
N LEU A 7 45.32 -12.50 -40.25
CA LEU A 7 44.64 -12.42 -38.96
C LEU A 7 43.20 -12.92 -39.04
N SER A 8 42.86 -13.95 -38.26
CA SER A 8 41.47 -14.27 -37.93
C SER A 8 41.43 -14.98 -36.58
N SER A 9 41.62 -14.24 -35.49
CA SER A 9 41.30 -14.74 -34.14
C SER A 9 41.07 -13.60 -33.14
N LEU A 10 40.42 -12.52 -33.58
CA LEU A 10 40.09 -11.39 -32.71
C LEU A 10 38.63 -10.96 -32.91
N LEU A 11 37.69 -11.89 -32.75
CA LEU A 11 36.26 -11.55 -32.80
C LEU A 11 35.41 -12.57 -32.02
N ALA A 12 35.71 -12.81 -30.75
CA ALA A 12 34.86 -13.66 -29.89
C ALA A 12 34.92 -13.32 -28.39
N LEU A 13 35.20 -12.08 -28.01
CA LEU A 13 35.16 -11.64 -26.60
C LEU A 13 34.51 -10.25 -26.43
N LEU A 14 33.32 -10.08 -27.00
CA LEU A 14 32.52 -8.84 -26.86
C LEU A 14 31.03 -9.10 -26.62
N ALA A 15 30.69 -10.23 -25.99
CA ALA A 15 29.30 -10.64 -25.75
C ALA A 15 29.00 -11.04 -24.30
N LEU A 16 29.55 -10.32 -23.30
CA LEU A 16 29.28 -10.58 -21.87
C LEU A 16 28.87 -9.34 -21.06
N ASN A 17 28.40 -8.26 -21.68
CA ASN A 17 27.86 -7.10 -20.95
C ASN A 17 26.44 -6.68 -21.36
N ALA A 18 25.67 -7.59 -21.97
CA ALA A 18 24.29 -7.34 -22.42
C ALA A 18 23.20 -7.73 -21.40
N CYS A 19 23.56 -7.91 -20.13
CA CYS A 19 22.61 -7.83 -19.02
C CYS A 19 23.11 -6.80 -18.00
N ARG A 20 23.36 -5.56 -18.45
CA ARG A 20 23.01 -4.46 -17.57
C ARG A 20 21.49 -4.48 -17.51
N HIS A 21 20.95 -4.84 -16.36
CA HIS A 21 19.59 -4.50 -16.01
C HIS A 21 19.54 -2.98 -16.18
N THR A 22 19.05 -2.52 -17.33
CA THR A 22 18.57 -1.17 -17.46
C THR A 22 17.46 -1.12 -16.44
N GLY A 23 17.78 -0.62 -15.24
CA GLY A 23 16.74 -0.15 -14.34
C GLY A 23 15.81 0.65 -15.21
N ALA A 24 14.52 0.30 -15.16
CA ALA A 24 13.48 1.14 -15.73
C ALA A 24 13.82 2.59 -15.37
N PRO A 25 13.61 3.56 -16.28
CA PRO A 25 13.83 4.96 -15.93
C PRO A 25 13.19 5.20 -14.57
N GLU A 26 13.96 5.73 -13.61
CA GLU A 26 13.41 6.13 -12.31
C GLU A 26 12.16 6.94 -12.63
N GLU A 27 10.99 6.36 -12.38
CA GLU A 27 9.76 7.14 -12.40
C GLU A 27 9.98 8.17 -11.31
N SER A 28 10.11 9.42 -11.73
CA SER A 28 10.10 10.59 -10.87
C SER A 28 9.12 10.35 -9.75
N GLY A 29 9.50 10.60 -8.49
CA GLY A 29 8.70 10.41 -7.28
C GLY A 29 7.45 11.30 -7.19
N GLU A 30 6.77 11.51 -8.31
CA GLU A 30 5.51 12.19 -8.50
C GLU A 30 4.36 11.19 -8.33
N LEU A 31 3.40 11.55 -7.47
CA LEU A 31 2.27 10.69 -7.16
C LEU A 31 1.38 10.48 -8.40
N ALA A 32 0.84 9.27 -8.54
CA ALA A 32 -0.09 8.95 -9.60
C ALA A 32 -1.27 9.96 -9.65
N PRO A 33 -1.77 10.36 -10.83
CA PRO A 33 -2.84 11.35 -10.96
C PRO A 33 -4.12 10.99 -10.19
N LEU A 34 -4.43 9.70 -10.09
CA LEU A 34 -5.57 9.23 -9.31
C LEU A 34 -5.38 9.48 -7.81
N VAL A 35 -4.17 9.29 -7.28
CA VAL A 35 -3.83 9.59 -5.89
C VAL A 35 -3.99 11.08 -5.62
N LEU A 36 -3.44 11.92 -6.49
CA LEU A 36 -3.55 13.38 -6.36
C LEU A 36 -5.01 13.87 -6.39
N SER A 37 -5.87 13.23 -7.18
CA SER A 37 -7.28 13.65 -7.34
C SER A 37 -8.24 13.03 -6.32
N LYS A 38 -7.90 11.90 -5.69
CA LYS A 38 -8.82 11.16 -4.81
C LYS A 38 -8.36 11.05 -3.36
N SER A 39 -7.06 11.12 -3.08
CA SER A 39 -6.54 11.01 -1.72
C SER A 39 -6.87 12.28 -0.93
N LYS A 40 -7.39 12.10 0.28
CA LYS A 40 -7.58 13.19 1.26
C LYS A 40 -6.31 13.46 2.09
N LYS A 41 -5.25 12.68 1.89
CA LYS A 41 -4.03 12.68 2.69
C LYS A 41 -2.83 13.31 1.97
N ILE A 42 -3.06 14.27 1.07
CA ILE A 42 -1.98 14.90 0.30
C ILE A 42 -1.49 16.15 1.04
N VAL A 43 -0.18 16.20 1.28
CA VAL A 43 0.53 17.34 1.85
C VAL A 43 1.59 17.81 0.86
N GLU A 44 1.90 19.10 0.88
CA GLU A 44 2.97 19.70 0.07
C GLU A 44 3.96 20.39 1.01
N GLN A 45 5.24 20.05 0.88
CA GLN A 45 6.35 20.65 1.61
C GLN A 45 7.53 20.84 0.65
N ASP A 46 8.16 22.01 0.68
CA ASP A 46 9.33 22.34 -0.15
C ASP A 46 9.14 22.05 -1.66
N GLY A 47 7.91 22.23 -2.16
CA GLY A 47 7.55 21.98 -3.56
C GLY A 47 7.36 20.50 -3.91
N ARG A 48 7.43 19.59 -2.94
CA ARG A 48 7.17 18.15 -3.10
C ARG A 48 5.82 17.78 -2.50
N LYS A 49 4.98 17.10 -3.29
CA LYS A 49 3.71 16.52 -2.82
C LYS A 49 3.91 15.07 -2.42
N PHE A 50 3.39 14.70 -1.25
CA PHE A 50 3.44 13.33 -0.75
C PHE A 50 2.14 12.95 -0.03
N ARG A 51 1.97 11.66 0.25
CA ARG A 51 0.84 11.15 1.04
C ARG A 51 1.27 11.07 2.50
N ASP A 52 0.73 11.94 3.34
CA ASP A 52 0.91 11.93 4.79
C ASP A 52 -0.03 10.88 5.41
N LEU A 53 0.45 9.66 5.55
CA LEU A 53 -0.33 8.49 5.94
C LEU A 53 -0.62 8.48 7.44
N ASN A 54 0.27 9.01 8.27
CA ASN A 54 0.10 9.10 9.74
C ASN A 54 -0.46 10.46 10.21
N GLY A 55 -0.47 11.49 9.36
CA GLY A 55 -1.04 12.81 9.65
C GLY A 55 -0.09 13.75 10.40
N ASN A 56 1.23 13.54 10.35
CA ASN A 56 2.21 14.34 11.10
C ASN A 56 2.72 15.58 10.33
N GLY A 57 2.32 15.74 9.06
CA GLY A 57 2.69 16.86 8.20
C GLY A 57 4.14 16.85 7.70
N GLN A 58 4.87 15.75 7.84
CA GLN A 58 6.26 15.60 7.42
C GLN A 58 6.37 14.42 6.45
N LEU A 59 7.33 14.48 5.53
CA LEU A 59 7.64 13.33 4.68
C LEU A 59 8.49 12.33 5.48
N ASP A 60 7.83 11.31 6.03
CA ASP A 60 8.52 10.21 6.68
C ASP A 60 9.22 9.29 5.66
N LEU A 61 10.26 8.57 6.10
CA LEU A 61 11.03 7.70 5.21
C LEU A 61 10.12 6.62 4.62
N TYR A 62 9.21 6.03 5.41
CA TYR A 62 8.28 5.01 4.93
C TYR A 62 7.31 5.50 3.84
N GLU A 63 7.04 6.81 3.80
CA GLU A 63 6.15 7.45 2.82
C GLU A 63 6.87 7.76 1.50
N ASP A 64 8.19 7.84 1.52
CA ASP A 64 9.00 8.07 0.32
C ASP A 64 9.19 6.76 -0.48
N ALA A 65 8.43 6.62 -1.57
CA ALA A 65 8.51 5.46 -2.45
C ALA A 65 9.86 5.28 -3.17
N GLY A 66 10.73 6.30 -3.16
CA GLY A 66 12.08 6.21 -3.70
C GLY A 66 13.09 5.52 -2.77
N GLN A 67 12.75 5.30 -1.50
CA GLN A 67 13.62 4.63 -0.53
C GLN A 67 13.51 3.11 -0.62
N ALA A 68 14.54 2.41 -0.12
CA ALA A 68 14.53 0.94 -0.13
C ALA A 68 13.38 0.41 0.73
N VAL A 69 12.73 -0.67 0.29
CA VAL A 69 11.58 -1.24 0.99
C VAL A 69 11.92 -1.61 2.43
N ASP A 70 13.10 -2.18 2.68
CA ASP A 70 13.53 -2.56 4.03
C ASP A 70 13.67 -1.33 4.95
N GLU A 71 14.26 -0.24 4.46
CA GLU A 71 14.38 1.01 5.23
C GLU A 71 13.01 1.60 5.55
N ARG A 72 12.08 1.55 4.59
CA ARG A 72 10.70 2.01 4.77
C ARG A 72 9.93 1.18 5.78
N VAL A 73 10.13 -0.15 5.78
CA VAL A 73 9.50 -1.05 6.74
C VAL A 73 10.05 -0.80 8.14
N GLU A 74 11.36 -0.67 8.29
CA GLU A 74 11.99 -0.39 9.59
C GLU A 74 11.56 0.97 10.15
N ASP A 75 11.50 2.01 9.30
CA ASP A 75 11.00 3.32 9.71
C ASP A 75 9.54 3.23 10.19
N LEU A 76 8.64 2.64 9.40
CA LEU A 76 7.23 2.46 9.78
C LEU A 76 7.10 1.70 11.11
N LEU A 77 7.81 0.57 11.26
CA LEU A 77 7.77 -0.22 12.49
C LEU A 77 8.38 0.53 13.68
N SER A 78 9.35 1.43 13.48
CA SER A 78 9.92 2.23 14.55
C SER A 78 8.94 3.28 15.09
N GLN A 79 8.02 3.76 14.23
CA GLN A 79 7.01 4.76 14.58
C GLN A 79 5.75 4.16 15.24
N MET A 80 5.51 2.86 15.08
CA MET A 80 4.34 2.19 15.63
C MET A 80 4.45 1.88 17.13
N THR A 81 3.34 2.03 17.85
CA THR A 81 3.21 1.56 19.24
C THR A 81 3.16 0.03 19.31
N LEU A 82 3.34 -0.53 20.51
CA LEU A 82 3.21 -1.98 20.71
C LEU A 82 1.78 -2.46 20.40
N GLU A 83 0.78 -1.67 20.77
CA GLU A 83 -0.63 -1.95 20.52
C GLU A 83 -0.96 -1.94 19.02
N GLU A 84 -0.38 -1.00 18.26
CA GLU A 84 -0.57 -0.96 16.80
C GLU A 84 0.08 -2.16 16.12
N LYS A 85 1.28 -2.56 16.57
CA LYS A 85 1.94 -3.77 16.08
C LYS A 85 1.13 -5.02 16.39
N ALA A 86 0.60 -5.14 17.61
CA ALA A 86 -0.30 -6.21 17.97
C ALA A 86 -1.55 -6.21 17.08
N GLY A 87 -2.12 -5.04 16.79
CA GLY A 87 -3.28 -4.87 15.91
C GLY A 87 -3.07 -5.37 14.47
N LEU A 88 -1.83 -5.49 13.99
CA LEU A 88 -1.51 -6.10 12.70
C LEU A 88 -1.60 -7.63 12.72
N MET A 89 -1.45 -8.26 13.89
CA MET A 89 -1.29 -9.71 14.02
C MET A 89 -2.61 -10.47 14.20
N PHE A 90 -3.71 -9.76 14.44
CA PHE A 90 -5.03 -10.36 14.67
C PHE A 90 -5.99 -10.05 13.54
N ILE A 91 -6.91 -10.97 13.30
CA ILE A 91 -8.00 -10.84 12.33
C ILE A 91 -9.29 -11.15 13.06
N GLU A 92 -10.22 -10.20 13.06
CA GLU A 92 -11.54 -10.36 13.68
C GLU A 92 -12.66 -10.26 12.67
N GLY A 93 -13.80 -10.87 13.00
CA GLY A 93 -15.02 -10.73 12.21
C GLY A 93 -15.61 -9.31 12.33
N ALA A 94 -15.95 -8.68 11.21
CA ALA A 94 -16.68 -7.42 11.20
C ALA A 94 -17.97 -7.54 10.36
N PRO A 95 -19.10 -6.99 10.83
CA PRO A 95 -20.33 -6.95 10.07
C PRO A 95 -20.30 -5.82 9.03
N VAL A 96 -21.07 -5.97 7.96
CA VAL A 96 -21.32 -4.91 6.96
C VAL A 96 -22.78 -4.47 7.08
N SER A 97 -22.98 -3.19 7.39
CA SER A 97 -24.31 -2.58 7.52
C SER A 97 -24.98 -2.42 6.15
N GLU A 98 -26.31 -2.57 6.07
CA GLU A 98 -27.08 -2.40 4.82
C GLU A 98 -26.97 -0.97 4.24
N ASP A 99 -26.70 0.03 5.07
CA ASP A 99 -26.46 1.42 4.63
C ASP A 99 -25.00 1.68 4.18
N GLY A 100 -24.13 0.67 4.25
CA GLY A 100 -22.74 0.72 3.81
C GLY A 100 -21.83 1.53 4.71
N ARG A 101 -22.27 1.91 5.92
CA ARG A 101 -21.43 2.67 6.86
C ARG A 101 -20.54 1.74 7.69
N PRO A 102 -19.23 2.05 7.86
CA PRO A 102 -18.31 1.26 8.69
C PRO A 102 -18.75 1.09 10.15
N GLU A 103 -19.36 2.13 10.73
CA GLU A 103 -19.91 2.16 12.07
C GLU A 103 -21.38 1.69 12.15
N GLY A 104 -21.98 1.41 10.99
CA GLY A 104 -23.40 1.10 10.85
C GLY A 104 -23.79 -0.24 11.45
N ARG A 105 -25.06 -0.36 11.82
CA ARG A 105 -25.67 -1.60 12.35
C ARG A 105 -27.02 -1.91 11.71
N VAL A 106 -27.33 -1.28 10.58
CA VAL A 106 -28.62 -1.41 9.89
C VAL A 106 -28.69 -2.76 9.20
N GLY A 107 -29.80 -3.47 9.39
CA GLY A 107 -30.08 -4.72 8.68
C GLY A 107 -29.24 -5.93 9.09
N LEU A 108 -28.41 -5.81 10.14
CA LEU A 108 -27.62 -6.92 10.66
C LEU A 108 -28.53 -8.03 11.18
N LYS A 109 -28.21 -9.29 10.85
CA LYS A 109 -28.98 -10.47 11.24
C LYS A 109 -28.07 -11.54 11.83
N GLY A 110 -28.67 -12.50 12.54
CA GLY A 110 -27.97 -13.67 13.06
C GLY A 110 -26.79 -13.34 14.00
N PRO A 111 -25.72 -14.15 14.01
CA PRO A 111 -24.57 -13.95 14.88
C PRO A 111 -23.83 -12.62 14.68
N ALA A 112 -23.90 -12.02 13.48
CA ALA A 112 -23.23 -10.77 13.13
C ALA A 112 -23.69 -9.58 13.98
N VAL A 113 -24.92 -9.62 14.51
CA VAL A 113 -25.45 -8.59 15.44
C VAL A 113 -24.63 -8.48 16.72
N ARG A 114 -23.85 -9.50 17.10
CA ARG A 114 -23.00 -9.47 18.31
C ARG A 114 -21.57 -9.07 18.03
N LEU A 115 -21.16 -8.96 16.77
CA LEU A 115 -19.81 -8.55 16.42
C LEU A 115 -19.66 -7.04 16.62
N PRO A 116 -18.49 -6.58 17.12
CA PRO A 116 -18.13 -5.17 17.05
C PRO A 116 -18.07 -4.72 15.60
N THR A 117 -18.35 -3.44 15.35
CA THR A 117 -18.13 -2.86 14.03
C THR A 117 -16.63 -2.78 13.71
N VAL A 118 -16.30 -2.60 12.44
CA VAL A 118 -14.90 -2.39 12.02
C VAL A 118 -14.29 -1.17 12.71
N VAL A 119 -15.06 -0.07 12.84
CA VAL A 119 -14.61 1.15 13.52
C VAL A 119 -14.34 0.90 15.00
N GLU A 120 -15.26 0.21 15.70
CA GLU A 120 -15.06 -0.12 17.13
C GLU A 120 -13.78 -0.93 17.35
N ASN A 121 -13.50 -1.89 16.48
CA ASN A 121 -12.30 -2.71 16.54
C ASN A 121 -11.02 -1.95 16.18
N MET A 122 -11.06 -1.09 15.15
CA MET A 122 -9.93 -0.22 14.78
C MET A 122 -9.57 0.74 15.92
N GLU A 123 -10.56 1.30 16.61
CA GLU A 123 -10.33 2.25 17.69
C GLU A 123 -9.81 1.57 18.96
N LYS A 124 -10.49 0.51 19.40
CA LYS A 124 -10.22 -0.16 20.69
C LYS A 124 -9.02 -1.10 20.66
N LEU A 125 -8.87 -1.86 19.58
CA LEU A 125 -7.88 -2.94 19.47
C LEU A 125 -6.82 -2.67 18.40
N LYS A 126 -6.88 -1.51 17.72
CA LYS A 126 -5.95 -1.13 16.64
C LYS A 126 -5.89 -2.12 15.48
N LEU A 127 -6.93 -2.94 15.31
CA LEU A 127 -6.99 -3.96 14.27
C LEU A 127 -6.95 -3.34 12.87
N LYS A 128 -6.19 -3.96 11.97
CA LYS A 128 -6.11 -3.55 10.55
C LYS A 128 -6.68 -4.57 9.58
N ASN A 129 -6.85 -5.81 10.02
CA ASN A 129 -7.29 -6.93 9.19
C ASN A 129 -8.64 -7.46 9.70
N PHE A 130 -9.59 -7.65 8.80
CA PHE A 130 -10.96 -8.05 9.14
C PHE A 130 -11.48 -9.15 8.23
N ASN A 131 -12.15 -10.13 8.83
CA ASN A 131 -12.92 -11.12 8.11
C ASN A 131 -14.36 -10.64 7.94
N ILE A 132 -14.88 -10.73 6.71
CA ILE A 132 -16.27 -10.42 6.40
C ILE A 132 -16.99 -11.73 6.09
N TRP A 133 -17.87 -12.15 6.99
CA TRP A 133 -18.56 -13.44 6.89
C TRP A 133 -19.90 -13.36 6.16
N GLU A 134 -20.50 -12.17 6.10
CA GLU A 134 -21.76 -11.92 5.41
C GLU A 134 -21.60 -10.68 4.54
N ILE A 135 -21.72 -10.87 3.23
CA ILE A 135 -21.65 -9.79 2.25
C ILE A 135 -23.09 -9.43 1.84
N PRO A 136 -23.48 -8.14 1.92
CA PRO A 136 -24.80 -7.71 1.47
C PRO A 136 -25.07 -8.09 0.01
N GLY A 137 -26.32 -8.45 -0.30
CA GLY A 137 -26.70 -8.85 -1.66
C GLY A 137 -26.56 -7.74 -2.71
N ASN A 138 -26.58 -6.47 -2.31
CA ASN A 138 -26.26 -5.34 -3.19
C ASN A 138 -24.75 -5.07 -3.17
N PRO A 139 -24.01 -5.30 -4.28
CA PRO A 139 -22.56 -5.10 -4.33
C PRO A 139 -22.14 -3.63 -4.11
N GLU A 140 -23.00 -2.66 -4.39
CA GLU A 140 -22.70 -1.24 -4.15
C GLU A 140 -22.53 -0.93 -2.66
N VAL A 141 -23.26 -1.63 -1.79
CA VAL A 141 -23.15 -1.49 -0.34
C VAL A 141 -21.77 -1.92 0.12
N MET A 142 -21.30 -3.09 -0.35
CA MET A 142 -19.97 -3.60 -0.01
C MET A 142 -18.86 -2.70 -0.57
N ALA A 143 -18.98 -2.23 -1.81
CA ALA A 143 -17.98 -1.34 -2.41
C ALA A 143 -17.88 -0.01 -1.66
N ARG A 144 -19.01 0.57 -1.26
CA ARG A 144 -19.03 1.79 -0.43
C ARG A 144 -18.40 1.53 0.93
N TRP A 145 -18.83 0.49 1.63
CA TRP A 145 -18.30 0.12 2.94
C TRP A 145 -16.79 -0.07 2.88
N TYR A 146 -16.28 -0.80 1.88
CA TYR A 146 -14.85 -1.03 1.69
C TYR A 146 -14.09 0.29 1.50
N ASN A 147 -14.60 1.20 0.66
CA ASN A 147 -13.95 2.48 0.40
C ASN A 147 -13.97 3.43 1.60
N GLU A 148 -14.98 3.36 2.46
CA GLU A 148 -15.05 4.18 3.68
C GLU A 148 -14.21 3.60 4.83
N VAL A 149 -13.94 2.29 4.82
CA VAL A 149 -13.05 1.62 5.79
C VAL A 149 -11.57 1.94 5.55
N GLN A 150 -11.17 2.16 4.29
CA GLN A 150 -9.78 2.41 3.86
C GLN A 150 -9.40 3.90 3.97
#